data_AF-A0A0N4T962-F1
#
_entry.id   AF-A0A0N4T962-F1
#
_cell.length_a   1.000
_cell.length_b   1.000
_cell.length_c   1.000
_cell.angle_alpha   90.00
_cell.angle_beta   90.00
_cell.angle_gamma   90.00
#
_symmetry.space_group_name_H-M   'P 1'
#
loop_
_entity.id
_entity.type
_entity.pdbx_description
1 polymer ?
#
loop_
_entity_poly.entity_id
_entity_poly.type
_entity_poly.pdbx_seq_one_letter_code
_entity_poly.pdbx_strand_id
1 'polypeptide(L)'
;MEGMPRVPMLTPDLKFCLASLPTNFSSQIKEYILLHYQDDPIKYESAIGEIENMRSKLSRLLPDLETLSILKRYYAQLCLMKNRFPMEKGDTINVAFSWMDKNSDASNAVVFEDINYELACIMYNIGAVHAAIAANETRTNLDSIKNAFTHFQCAAYPFEQIRDSMNAVKYSAVDFDPSILTFYITILLVFSFVFTFFFFSPLSSNDTII
;
A
#
# COMPACT_ATOMS: atom_id res chain seq x y z
N MET A 1 -31.52 -11.41 13.97
CA MET A 1 -30.11 -11.77 14.20
C MET A 1 -29.54 -10.66 15.08
N GLU A 2 -29.60 -10.85 16.40
CA GLU A 2 -29.15 -9.85 17.37
C GLU A 2 -27.66 -9.55 17.17
N GLY A 3 -27.33 -8.26 17.24
CA GLY A 3 -26.04 -7.71 16.88
C GLY A 3 -24.91 -8.31 17.71
N MET A 4 -24.10 -9.14 17.06
CA MET A 4 -22.83 -9.59 17.65
C MET A 4 -21.95 -8.35 17.91
N PRO A 5 -21.37 -8.21 19.11
CA PRO A 5 -20.52 -7.07 19.44
C PRO A 5 -19.36 -6.98 18.44
N ARG A 6 -19.13 -5.77 17.92
CA ARG A 6 -18.01 -5.52 16.99
C ARG A 6 -16.71 -5.75 17.74
N VAL A 7 -16.05 -6.86 17.43
CA VAL A 7 -14.69 -7.11 17.89
C VAL A 7 -13.77 -6.04 17.27
N PRO A 8 -12.94 -5.35 18.06
CA PRO A 8 -11.96 -4.43 17.50
C PRO A 8 -11.00 -5.18 16.58
N MET A 9 -10.82 -4.67 15.37
CA MET A 9 -9.94 -5.26 14.35
C MET A 9 -8.62 -4.51 14.39
N LEU A 10 -7.52 -5.22 14.67
CA LEU A 10 -6.19 -4.63 14.61
C LEU A 10 -5.79 -4.42 13.15
N THR A 11 -5.57 -3.17 12.76
CA THR A 11 -5.13 -2.83 11.40
C THR A 11 -3.74 -2.21 11.41
N PRO A 12 -2.91 -2.49 10.40
CA PRO A 12 -1.65 -1.77 10.19
C PRO A 12 -1.91 -0.27 10.05
N ASP A 13 -1.06 0.53 10.68
CA ASP A 13 -1.08 1.97 10.51
C ASP A 13 -0.55 2.38 9.13
N LEU A 14 -1.11 3.44 8.55
CA LEU A 14 -0.63 4.00 7.28
C LEU A 14 0.74 4.66 7.46
N LYS A 15 1.63 4.45 6.47
CA LYS A 15 2.88 5.23 6.35
C LYS A 15 2.56 6.60 5.77
N PHE A 16 3.20 7.62 6.32
CA PHE A 16 3.04 9.00 5.86
C PHE A 16 4.27 9.45 5.10
N CYS A 17 4.06 10.13 3.98
CA CYS A 17 5.14 10.87 3.36
C CYS A 17 5.08 12.34 3.78
N LEU A 18 6.23 12.88 4.21
CA LEU A 18 6.37 14.28 4.61
C LEU A 18 6.78 15.22 3.47
N ALA A 19 7.23 14.71 2.32
CA ALA A 19 7.81 15.53 1.26
C ALA A 19 7.20 15.24 -0.12
N SER A 20 7.10 16.28 -0.95
CA SER A 20 6.97 16.12 -2.40
C SER A 20 8.21 15.42 -2.95
N LEU A 21 8.15 14.99 -4.21
CA LEU A 21 9.37 14.55 -4.91
C LEU A 21 10.43 15.67 -4.88
N PRO A 22 11.73 15.32 -4.96
CA PRO A 22 12.81 16.29 -5.05
C PRO A 22 12.59 17.27 -6.21
N THR A 23 12.97 18.54 -6.03
CA THR A 23 12.74 19.60 -7.03
C THR A 23 13.41 19.34 -8.37
N ASN A 24 14.45 18.51 -8.40
CA ASN A 24 15.20 18.10 -9.58
C ASN A 24 14.62 16.84 -10.27
N PHE A 25 13.57 16.21 -9.73
CA PHE A 25 12.97 15.00 -10.29
C PHE A 25 12.57 15.16 -11.76
N SER A 26 11.77 16.18 -12.06
CA SER A 26 11.30 16.47 -13.42
C SER A 26 12.47 16.78 -14.37
N SER A 27 13.44 17.59 -13.92
CA SER A 27 14.61 17.93 -14.75
C SER A 27 15.49 16.73 -15.07
N GLN A 28 15.74 15.83 -14.10
CA GLN A 28 16.58 14.65 -14.31
C GLN A 28 15.97 13.68 -15.34
N ILE A 29 14.65 13.46 -15.24
CA ILE A 29 13.92 12.62 -16.21
C ILE A 29 13.96 13.25 -17.60
N LYS A 30 13.68 14.55 -17.69
CA LYS A 30 13.70 15.29 -18.96
C LYS A 30 15.09 15.26 -19.62
N GLU A 31 16.15 15.44 -18.83
CA GLU A 31 17.53 15.36 -19.31
C GLU A 31 17.86 13.95 -19.84
N TYR A 32 17.46 12.90 -19.12
CA TYR A 32 17.67 11.53 -19.60
C TYR A 32 16.91 11.23 -20.88
N ILE A 33 15.67 11.71 -21.02
CA ILE A 33 14.90 11.57 -22.26
C ILE A 33 15.63 12.22 -23.43
N LEU A 34 16.16 13.42 -23.23
CA LEU A 34 16.90 14.13 -24.25
C LEU A 34 18.18 13.38 -24.65
N LEU A 35 18.97 12.93 -23.67
CA LEU A 35 20.29 12.36 -23.91
C LEU A 35 20.25 10.90 -24.38
N HIS A 36 19.40 10.07 -23.79
CA HIS A 36 19.37 8.62 -24.04
C HIS A 36 18.29 8.21 -25.04
N TYR A 37 17.11 8.82 -24.98
CA TYR A 37 16.03 8.51 -25.92
C TYR A 37 16.03 9.42 -27.16
N GLN A 38 16.81 10.51 -27.15
CA GLN A 38 16.89 11.48 -28.24
C GLN A 38 15.50 12.00 -28.66
N ASP A 39 14.59 12.11 -27.68
CA ASP A 39 13.24 12.59 -27.88
C ASP A 39 13.03 13.92 -27.15
N ASP A 40 12.01 14.66 -27.56
CA ASP A 40 11.67 15.96 -27.00
C ASP A 40 11.05 15.81 -25.60
N PRO A 41 11.72 16.32 -24.54
CA PRO A 41 11.22 16.20 -23.17
C PRO A 41 9.90 16.92 -22.91
N ILE A 42 9.55 17.92 -23.73
CA ILE A 42 8.31 18.71 -23.57
C ILE A 42 7.08 17.82 -23.73
N LYS A 43 7.15 16.80 -24.61
CA LYS A 43 6.05 15.85 -24.84
C LYS A 43 5.63 15.09 -23.57
N TYR A 44 6.54 14.95 -22.60
CA TYR A 44 6.35 14.14 -21.40
C TYR A 44 6.00 14.97 -20.17
N GLU A 45 5.92 16.30 -20.29
CA GLU A 45 5.68 17.20 -19.15
C GLU A 45 4.38 16.90 -18.41
N SER A 46 3.28 16.64 -19.14
CA SER A 46 2.00 16.27 -18.54
C SER A 46 2.10 14.95 -17.75
N ALA A 47 2.80 13.95 -18.29
CA ALA A 47 2.94 12.65 -17.64
C ALA A 47 3.80 12.74 -16.36
N ILE A 48 4.88 13.52 -16.40
CA ILE A 48 5.72 13.79 -15.22
C ILE A 48 4.90 14.53 -14.15
N GLY A 49 4.15 15.56 -14.55
CA GLY A 49 3.28 16.31 -13.64
C GLY A 49 2.18 15.47 -13.02
N GLU A 50 1.63 14.47 -13.73
CA GLU A 50 0.66 13.52 -13.17
C GLU A 50 1.26 12.66 -12.05
N ILE A 51 2.51 12.20 -12.22
CA ILE A 51 3.23 11.41 -11.21
C ILE A 51 3.51 12.25 -9.96
N GLU A 52 3.98 13.48 -10.13
CA GLU A 52 4.20 14.44 -9.04
C GLU A 52 2.89 14.75 -8.31
N ASN A 53 1.80 14.98 -9.05
CA ASN A 53 0.48 15.23 -8.49
C ASN A 53 -0.03 14.02 -7.69
N MET A 54 0.03 12.81 -8.24
CA MET A 54 -0.35 11.60 -7.51
C MET A 54 0.45 11.45 -6.23
N ARG A 55 1.76 11.71 -6.29
CA ARG A 55 2.64 11.63 -5.13
C ARG A 55 2.31 12.65 -4.05
N SER A 56 1.92 13.87 -4.44
CA SER A 56 1.54 14.94 -3.52
C SER A 56 0.28 14.58 -2.70
N LYS A 57 -0.67 13.86 -3.32
CA LYS A 57 -1.91 13.39 -2.67
C LYS A 57 -1.64 12.36 -1.57
N LEU A 58 -0.48 11.69 -1.59
CA LEU A 58 -0.13 10.70 -0.58
C LEU A 58 0.31 11.29 0.77
N SER A 59 0.43 12.62 0.86
CA SER A 59 0.70 13.32 2.14
C SER A 59 -0.47 13.21 3.13
N ARG A 60 -1.69 13.00 2.63
CA ARG A 60 -2.92 12.89 3.42
C ARG A 60 -3.75 11.71 2.93
N LEU A 61 -3.39 10.52 3.38
CA LEU A 61 -4.13 9.30 3.06
C LEU A 61 -5.34 9.16 3.97
N LEU A 62 -6.49 8.85 3.37
CA LEU A 62 -7.69 8.41 4.08
C LEU A 62 -7.95 6.93 3.76
N PRO A 63 -8.53 6.15 4.68
CA PRO A 63 -8.83 4.74 4.43
C PRO A 63 -10.11 4.60 3.58
N ASP A 64 -10.04 5.03 2.32
CA ASP A 64 -11.16 5.01 1.36
C ASP A 64 -10.75 4.45 -0.02
N LEU A 65 -11.77 4.21 -0.86
CA LEU A 65 -11.58 3.64 -2.20
C LEU A 65 -10.86 4.59 -3.17
N GLU A 66 -10.98 5.91 -2.97
CA GLU A 66 -10.30 6.90 -3.79
C GLU A 66 -8.79 6.84 -3.55
N THR A 67 -8.38 6.84 -2.28
CA THR A 67 -6.99 6.69 -1.86
C THR A 67 -6.40 5.38 -2.38
N LEU A 68 -7.15 4.28 -2.28
CA LEU A 68 -6.74 2.99 -2.82
C LEU A 68 -6.51 3.03 -4.34
N SER A 69 -7.37 3.70 -5.09
CA SER A 69 -7.25 3.88 -6.53
C SER A 69 -6.00 4.70 -6.89
N ILE A 70 -5.76 5.80 -6.17
CA ILE A 70 -4.57 6.65 -6.36
C ILE A 70 -3.28 5.85 -6.08
N LEU A 71 -3.23 5.09 -4.97
CA LEU A 71 -2.07 4.26 -4.63
C LEU A 71 -1.78 3.21 -5.70
N LYS A 72 -2.80 2.50 -6.19
CA LYS A 72 -2.64 1.48 -7.25
C LYS A 72 -2.16 2.09 -8.57
N ARG A 73 -2.72 3.24 -8.96
CA ARG A 73 -2.30 3.97 -10.16
C ARG A 73 -0.85 4.45 -10.05
N TYR A 74 -0.50 5.03 -8.90
CA TYR A 74 0.85 5.52 -8.65
C TYR A 74 1.88 4.38 -8.63
N TYR A 75 1.57 3.25 -7.97
CA TYR A 75 2.39 2.04 -8.00
C TYR A 75 2.65 1.55 -9.43
N ALA A 76 1.59 1.49 -10.26
CA ALA A 76 1.73 1.08 -11.65
C ALA A 76 2.64 2.04 -12.45
N GLN A 77 2.53 3.35 -12.24
CA GLN A 77 3.43 4.32 -12.89
C GLN A 77 4.88 4.14 -12.44
N LEU A 78 5.13 3.93 -11.15
CA LEU A 78 6.48 3.66 -10.65
C LEU A 78 7.10 2.39 -11.25
N CYS A 79 6.32 1.31 -11.42
CA CYS A 79 6.79 0.12 -12.12
C CYS A 79 7.18 0.42 -13.58
N LEU A 80 6.37 1.21 -14.29
CA LEU A 80 6.68 1.63 -15.66
C LEU A 80 7.93 2.51 -15.72
N MET A 81 8.10 3.42 -14.76
CA MET A 81 9.27 4.26 -14.63
C MET A 81 10.52 3.44 -14.37
N LYS A 82 10.48 2.54 -13.37
CA LYS A 82 11.57 1.63 -13.04
C LYS A 82 12.06 0.86 -14.27
N ASN A 83 11.14 0.45 -15.14
CA ASN A 83 11.47 -0.29 -16.36
C ASN A 83 12.11 0.56 -17.47
N ARG A 84 12.03 1.89 -17.39
CA ARG A 84 12.52 2.83 -18.41
C ARG A 84 13.73 3.64 -17.94
N PHE A 85 13.80 3.96 -16.66
CA PHE A 85 14.81 4.84 -16.09
C PHE A 85 15.64 4.08 -15.06
N PRO A 86 16.98 4.22 -15.08
CA PRO A 86 17.84 3.68 -14.04
C PRO A 86 17.66 4.51 -12.76
N MET A 87 16.79 4.03 -11.86
CA MET A 87 16.39 4.71 -10.62
C MET A 87 16.57 3.83 -9.38
N GLU A 88 17.28 2.71 -9.51
CA GLU A 88 17.63 1.84 -8.39
C GLU A 88 18.80 2.43 -7.60
N LYS A 89 19.12 1.82 -6.45
CA LYS A 89 20.19 2.29 -5.60
C LYS A 89 21.54 2.33 -6.34
N GLY A 90 22.11 3.52 -6.45
CA GLY A 90 23.41 3.76 -7.10
C GLY A 90 23.34 4.10 -8.58
N ASP A 91 22.13 4.15 -9.16
CA ASP A 91 21.93 4.59 -10.54
C ASP A 91 22.06 6.11 -10.70
N THR A 92 22.22 6.53 -11.96
CA THR A 92 22.44 7.94 -12.33
C THR A 92 21.22 8.85 -12.11
N ILE A 93 20.01 8.30 -12.05
CA ILE A 93 18.75 9.04 -11.86
C ILE A 93 18.02 8.52 -10.63
N ASN A 94 18.80 8.18 -9.60
CA ASN A 94 18.21 7.83 -8.32
C ASN A 94 17.46 9.03 -7.72
N VAL A 95 16.33 8.74 -7.06
CA VAL A 95 15.46 9.75 -6.47
C VAL A 95 15.34 9.46 -4.99
N ALA A 96 15.59 10.47 -4.16
CA ALA A 96 15.43 10.36 -2.71
C ALA A 96 13.94 10.32 -2.34
N PHE A 97 13.50 9.19 -1.78
CA PHE A 97 12.14 8.98 -1.29
C PHE A 97 12.14 8.96 0.23
N SER A 98 11.24 9.74 0.84
CA SER A 98 11.16 9.95 2.28
C SER A 98 9.83 9.45 2.84
N TRP A 99 9.89 8.59 3.86
CA TRP A 99 8.70 8.06 4.54
C TRP A 99 8.89 8.04 6.06
N MET A 100 7.81 8.31 6.78
CA MET A 100 7.77 8.19 8.24
C MET A 100 7.44 6.76 8.64
N ASP A 101 8.19 6.26 9.63
CA ASP A 101 7.86 5.07 10.39
C ASP A 101 7.23 5.54 11.71
N LYS A 102 6.01 5.07 12.01
CA LYS A 102 5.30 5.44 13.24
C LYS A 102 5.91 4.77 14.48
N ASN A 103 6.65 3.68 14.29
CA ASN A 103 7.20 2.86 15.37
C ASN A 103 8.65 3.21 15.70
N SER A 104 9.28 4.11 14.95
CA SER A 104 10.59 4.63 15.33
C SER A 104 10.44 5.76 16.35
N ASP A 105 11.05 5.62 17.52
CA ASP A 105 11.23 6.69 18.53
C ASP A 105 11.94 7.94 17.96
N ALA A 106 12.54 7.80 16.77
CA ALA A 106 13.07 8.91 15.99
C ALA A 106 11.93 9.65 15.27
N SER A 107 11.76 10.92 15.63
CA SER A 107 10.90 11.91 14.95
C SER A 107 11.32 12.23 13.50
N ASN A 108 12.13 11.38 12.86
CA ASN A 108 12.80 11.67 11.60
C ASN A 108 12.37 10.69 10.51
N ALA A 109 12.10 11.22 9.32
CA ALA A 109 11.76 10.40 8.16
C ALA A 109 12.95 9.53 7.72
N VAL A 110 12.63 8.32 7.30
CA VAL A 110 13.58 7.39 6.68
C VAL A 110 13.65 7.67 5.19
N VAL A 111 14.85 7.95 4.69
CA VAL A 111 15.10 8.36 3.31
C VAL A 111 15.98 7.33 2.60
N PHE A 112 15.54 6.88 1.42
CA PHE A 112 16.35 6.05 0.53
C PHE A 112 16.28 6.56 -0.92
N GLU A 113 17.43 6.53 -1.59
CA GLU A 113 17.57 6.81 -3.02
C GLU A 113 17.42 5.53 -3.84
N ASP A 114 16.24 4.90 -3.78
CA ASP A 114 15.93 3.66 -4.48
C ASP A 114 14.43 3.62 -4.81
N ILE A 115 14.06 3.54 -6.09
CA ILE A 115 12.65 3.42 -6.49
C ILE A 115 11.96 2.18 -5.89
N ASN A 116 12.73 1.13 -5.59
CA ASN A 116 12.18 -0.05 -4.93
C ASN A 116 11.73 0.23 -3.49
N TYR A 117 12.31 1.23 -2.82
CA TYR A 117 11.86 1.65 -1.48
C TYR A 117 10.49 2.31 -1.56
N GLU A 118 10.33 3.21 -2.53
CA GLU A 118 9.04 3.86 -2.79
C GLU A 118 7.97 2.82 -3.13
N LEU A 119 8.26 1.89 -4.05
CA LEU A 119 7.35 0.79 -4.39
C LEU A 119 6.93 -0.03 -3.16
N ALA A 120 7.86 -0.36 -2.26
CA ALA A 120 7.57 -1.11 -1.05
C ALA A 120 6.66 -0.32 -0.08
N CYS A 121 6.91 0.98 0.09
CA CYS A 121 6.07 1.85 0.93
C CYS A 121 4.65 1.99 0.38
N ILE A 122 4.52 2.14 -0.94
CA ILE A 122 3.20 2.20 -1.60
C ILE A 122 2.47 0.87 -1.47
N MET A 123 3.15 -0.26 -1.68
CA MET A 123 2.57 -1.59 -1.49
C MET A 123 2.05 -1.77 -0.06
N TYR A 124 2.84 -1.33 0.93
CA TYR A 124 2.45 -1.40 2.34
C TYR A 124 1.16 -0.61 2.58
N ASN A 125 1.10 0.62 2.07
CA ASN A 125 -0.08 1.47 2.20
C ASN A 125 -1.31 0.91 1.48
N ILE A 126 -1.16 0.22 0.35
CA ILE A 126 -2.28 -0.50 -0.31
C ILE A 126 -2.87 -1.54 0.65
N GLY A 127 -2.01 -2.33 1.32
CA GLY A 127 -2.43 -3.31 2.32
C GLY A 127 -3.12 -2.65 3.52
N ALA A 128 -2.53 -1.60 4.07
CA ALA A 128 -3.06 -0.87 5.22
C ALA A 128 -4.43 -0.21 4.92
N VAL A 129 -4.59 0.41 3.73
CA VAL A 129 -5.89 0.99 3.32
C VAL A 129 -6.96 -0.11 3.18
N HIS A 130 -6.63 -1.25 2.54
CA HIS A 130 -7.57 -2.37 2.45
C HIS A 130 -7.99 -2.87 3.85
N ALA A 131 -7.05 -3.03 4.77
CA ALA A 131 -7.33 -3.44 6.15
C ALA A 131 -8.23 -2.43 6.89
N ALA A 132 -7.95 -1.13 6.75
CA ALA A 132 -8.72 -0.08 7.38
C ALA A 132 -10.15 0.03 6.82
N ILE A 133 -10.34 -0.11 5.50
CA ILE A 133 -11.68 -0.19 4.90
C ILE A 133 -12.47 -1.37 5.48
N ALA A 134 -11.85 -2.55 5.56
CA ALA A 134 -12.50 -3.74 6.14
C ALA A 134 -12.85 -3.57 7.63
N ALA A 135 -11.98 -2.90 8.38
CA ALA A 135 -12.19 -2.61 9.79
C ALA A 135 -13.33 -1.58 10.02
N ASN A 136 -13.57 -0.69 9.07
CA ASN A 136 -14.62 0.33 9.14
C ASN A 136 -15.98 -0.14 8.60
N GLU A 137 -16.05 -1.30 7.95
CA GLU A 137 -17.31 -1.87 7.46
C GLU A 137 -18.33 -2.09 8.58
N THR A 138 -19.60 -1.87 8.24
CA THR A 138 -20.69 -1.89 9.24
C THR A 138 -21.01 -3.30 9.75
N ARG A 139 -20.84 -4.30 8.88
CA ARG A 139 -21.05 -5.74 9.14
C ARG A 139 -22.45 -6.06 9.67
N THR A 140 -23.45 -5.27 9.28
CA THR A 140 -24.86 -5.46 9.69
C THR A 140 -25.65 -6.30 8.71
N ASN A 141 -25.16 -6.46 7.49
CA ASN A 141 -25.79 -7.25 6.43
C ASN A 141 -24.76 -8.07 5.65
N LEU A 142 -25.24 -9.06 4.90
CA LEU A 142 -24.39 -10.00 4.16
C LEU A 142 -23.42 -9.30 3.19
N ASP A 143 -23.84 -8.23 2.55
CA ASP A 143 -23.01 -7.50 1.58
C ASP A 143 -21.84 -6.79 2.27
N SER A 144 -22.10 -6.10 3.39
CA SER A 144 -21.05 -5.47 4.21
C SER A 144 -20.06 -6.48 4.78
N ILE A 145 -20.52 -7.70 5.10
CA ILE A 145 -19.66 -8.80 5.57
C ILE A 145 -18.80 -9.33 4.44
N LYS A 146 -19.37 -9.57 3.26
CA LYS A 146 -18.64 -9.98 2.06
C LYS A 146 -17.62 -8.92 1.64
N ASN A 147 -17.96 -7.64 1.77
CA ASN A 147 -17.06 -6.55 1.46
C ASN A 147 -15.87 -6.53 2.43
N ALA A 148 -16.13 -6.59 3.75
CA ALA A 148 -15.07 -6.68 4.76
C ALA A 148 -14.17 -7.90 4.53
N PHE A 149 -14.76 -9.08 4.29
CA PHE A 149 -14.06 -10.31 3.98
C PHE A 149 -13.10 -10.16 2.78
N THR A 150 -13.59 -9.56 1.70
CA THR A 150 -12.82 -9.32 0.47
C THR A 150 -11.66 -8.35 0.75
N HIS A 151 -11.94 -7.24 1.42
CA HIS A 151 -10.92 -6.26 1.76
C HIS A 151 -9.84 -6.83 2.69
N PHE A 152 -10.17 -7.69 3.66
CA PHE A 152 -9.17 -8.35 4.51
C PHE A 152 -8.25 -9.29 3.71
N GLN A 153 -8.78 -10.04 2.75
CA GLN A 153 -7.95 -10.87 1.85
C GLN A 153 -7.07 -10.01 0.95
N CYS A 154 -7.64 -8.96 0.35
CA CYS A 154 -6.88 -8.01 -0.46
C CYS A 154 -5.81 -7.26 0.36
N ALA A 155 -5.98 -7.11 1.67
CA ALA A 155 -4.98 -6.51 2.56
C ALA A 155 -3.79 -7.43 2.81
N ALA A 156 -4.00 -8.75 2.89
CA ALA A 156 -2.94 -9.71 3.18
C ALA A 156 -1.89 -9.81 2.05
N TYR A 157 -2.35 -9.81 0.79
CA TYR A 157 -1.47 -9.99 -0.38
C TYR A 157 -0.34 -8.95 -0.50
N PRO A 158 -0.57 -7.63 -0.34
CA PRO A 158 0.51 -6.65 -0.34
C PRO A 158 1.62 -6.94 0.68
N PHE A 159 1.27 -7.36 1.90
CA PHE A 159 2.27 -7.70 2.93
C PHE A 159 3.06 -8.96 2.57
N GLU A 160 2.41 -9.94 1.95
CA GLU A 160 3.07 -11.14 1.41
C GLU A 160 4.08 -10.78 0.32
N GLN A 161 3.69 -9.91 -0.62
CA GLN A 161 4.59 -9.43 -1.68
C GLN A 161 5.83 -8.71 -1.14
N ILE A 162 5.65 -7.87 -0.11
CA ILE A 162 6.76 -7.16 0.53
C ILE A 162 7.73 -8.15 1.19
N ARG A 163 7.19 -9.15 1.87
CA ARG A 163 7.96 -10.18 2.59
C ARG A 163 8.75 -11.08 1.64
N ASP A 164 8.10 -11.56 0.58
CA ASP A 164 8.61 -12.68 -0.23
C ASP A 164 9.29 -12.24 -1.53
N SER A 165 8.83 -11.14 -2.14
CA SER A 165 9.23 -10.76 -3.50
C SER A 165 10.10 -9.50 -3.57
N MET A 166 9.85 -8.51 -2.70
CA MET A 166 10.41 -7.15 -2.86
C MET A 166 11.77 -6.93 -2.18
N ASN A 167 12.28 -7.93 -1.43
CA ASN A 167 13.52 -7.84 -0.66
C ASN A 167 13.59 -6.56 0.21
N ALA A 168 12.47 -6.19 0.83
CA ALA A 168 12.30 -4.90 1.54
C ALA A 168 13.06 -4.84 2.87
N VAL A 169 13.53 -5.98 3.39
CA VAL A 169 14.33 -6.09 4.63
C VAL A 169 15.59 -5.21 4.57
N LYS A 170 16.15 -4.98 3.37
CA LYS A 170 17.34 -4.14 3.18
C LYS A 170 17.15 -2.67 3.61
N TYR A 171 15.92 -2.19 3.73
CA TYR A 171 15.63 -0.80 4.11
C TYR A 171 15.64 -0.55 5.61
N SER A 172 15.90 -1.56 6.45
CA SER A 172 15.99 -1.42 7.91
C SER A 172 14.81 -0.67 8.56
N ALA A 173 13.66 -0.62 7.89
CA ALA A 173 12.43 -0.04 8.41
C ALA A 173 11.71 -1.12 9.21
N VAL A 174 11.19 -0.76 10.39
CA VAL A 174 10.57 -1.74 11.30
C VAL A 174 9.36 -2.38 10.63
N ASP A 175 8.59 -1.59 9.88
CA ASP A 175 7.42 -2.05 9.13
C ASP A 175 7.71 -3.14 8.08
N PHE A 176 8.97 -3.31 7.65
CA PHE A 176 9.37 -4.32 6.68
C PHE A 176 10.02 -5.56 7.31
N ASP A 177 10.04 -5.65 8.64
CA ASP A 177 10.49 -6.87 9.32
C ASP A 177 9.60 -8.07 8.93
N PRO A 178 10.18 -9.20 8.49
CA PRO A 178 9.40 -10.37 8.07
C PRO A 178 8.46 -10.92 9.14
N SER A 179 8.82 -10.78 10.42
CA SER A 179 8.00 -11.23 11.56
C SER A 179 6.77 -10.34 11.70
N ILE A 180 6.93 -9.03 11.57
CA ILE A 180 5.84 -8.05 11.60
C ILE A 180 4.91 -8.25 10.39
N LEU A 181 5.47 -8.41 9.19
CA LEU A 181 4.67 -8.69 7.98
C LEU A 181 3.89 -10.01 8.12
N THR A 182 4.52 -11.06 8.65
CA THR A 182 3.86 -12.36 8.90
C THR A 182 2.76 -12.25 9.93
N PHE A 183 2.96 -11.46 10.99
CA PHE A 183 1.91 -11.16 11.96
C PHE A 183 0.71 -10.48 11.28
N TYR A 184 0.94 -9.45 10.46
CA TYR A 184 -0.15 -8.77 9.73
C TYR A 184 -0.86 -9.70 8.74
N ILE A 185 -0.13 -10.50 7.96
CA ILE A 185 -0.74 -11.48 7.04
C ILE A 185 -1.63 -12.44 7.82
N THR A 186 -1.12 -12.99 8.92
CA THR A 186 -1.85 -13.98 9.72
C THR A 186 -3.12 -13.38 10.31
N ILE A 187 -3.03 -12.19 10.92
CA ILE A 187 -4.20 -11.59 11.58
C ILE A 187 -5.27 -11.15 10.57
N LEU A 188 -4.88 -10.62 9.41
CA LEU A 188 -5.80 -10.21 8.36
C LEU A 188 -6.53 -11.41 7.74
N LEU A 189 -5.82 -12.53 7.52
CA LEU A 189 -6.44 -13.77 7.06
C LEU A 189 -7.37 -14.35 8.13
N VAL A 190 -6.95 -14.37 9.40
CA VAL A 190 -7.81 -14.82 10.52
C VAL A 190 -9.09 -13.99 10.59
N PHE A 191 -9.00 -12.66 10.48
CA PHE A 191 -10.20 -11.81 10.44
C PHE A 191 -11.10 -12.19 9.29
N SER A 192 -10.56 -12.46 8.10
CA SER A 192 -11.33 -12.96 6.97
C SER A 192 -12.10 -14.27 7.32
N PHE A 193 -11.42 -15.26 7.91
CA PHE A 193 -12.02 -16.56 8.25
C PHE A 193 -13.04 -16.52 9.40
N VAL A 194 -12.83 -15.66 10.40
CA VAL A 194 -13.76 -15.48 11.52
C VAL A 194 -15.15 -15.09 10.98
N PHE A 195 -15.22 -14.26 9.94
CA PHE A 195 -16.51 -13.88 9.34
C PHE A 195 -17.16 -15.02 8.57
N THR A 196 -16.39 -15.86 7.87
CA THR A 196 -16.94 -17.05 7.22
C THR A 196 -17.51 -18.02 8.26
N PHE A 197 -16.81 -18.26 9.37
CA PHE A 197 -17.26 -19.21 10.38
C PHE A 197 -18.49 -18.72 11.16
N PHE A 198 -18.57 -17.44 11.53
CA PHE A 198 -19.73 -16.93 12.29
C PHE A 198 -20.96 -16.63 11.42
N PHE A 199 -20.80 -16.25 10.15
CA PHE A 199 -21.94 -15.88 9.28
C PHE A 199 -22.33 -16.93 8.24
N PHE A 200 -21.43 -17.85 7.88
CA PHE A 200 -21.71 -18.94 6.92
C PHE A 200 -21.73 -20.33 7.56
N SER A 201 -21.54 -20.46 8.88
CA SER A 201 -21.85 -21.72 9.55
C SER A 201 -23.38 -21.94 9.52
N PRO A 202 -23.86 -23.09 9.03
CA PRO A 202 -25.28 -23.39 8.93
C PRO A 202 -25.82 -23.76 10.31
N LEU A 203 -25.93 -22.79 11.22
CA LEU A 203 -26.72 -22.92 12.45
C LEU A 203 -28.10 -22.29 12.23
N SER A 204 -28.78 -22.79 11.19
CA SER A 204 -30.23 -22.71 10.98
C SER A 204 -30.65 -23.78 9.97
N SER A 205 -30.31 -25.04 10.25
CA SER A 205 -31.02 -26.18 9.68
C SER A 205 -31.40 -27.12 10.82
N ASN A 206 -32.22 -26.58 11.73
CA ASN A 206 -32.88 -27.34 12.79
C ASN A 206 -34.39 -27.45 12.49
N ASP A 207 -34.73 -27.75 11.23
CA ASP A 207 -36.04 -28.29 10.85
C ASP A 207 -35.88 -29.77 10.50
N THR A 208 -36.16 -30.58 11.52
CA THR A 208 -36.87 -31.88 11.48
C THR A 208 -36.31 -33.04 10.64
N ILE A 209 -35.68 -34.00 11.33
CA ILE A 209 -35.87 -35.43 11.06
C ILE A 209 -36.19 -36.14 12.38
N ILE A 210 -37.48 -36.13 12.77
CA ILE A 210 -38.27 -37.32 13.16
C ILE A 210 -39.69 -37.06 12.67
#